data_AF-A0A829GVU4-F1
#
_entry.id   AF-A0A829GVU4-F1
#
_cell.length_a   1.000
_cell.length_b   1.000
_cell.length_c   1.000
_cell.angle_alpha   90.00
_cell.angle_beta   90.00
_cell.angle_gamma   90.00
#
_symmetry.space_group_name_H-M   'P 1'
#
loop_
_entity.id
_entity.type
_entity.pdbx_description
1 polymer ?
#
loop_
_entity_poly.entity_id
_entity_poly.type
_entity_poly.pdbx_seq_one_letter_code
_entity_poly.pdbx_strand_id
1 'polypeptide(L)'
;MIEDEAEHQITCVEDYLNFLQQFDAYRNQGKLFYRAQLASFQTVIPSIAHGKYSKLYEVKRLEKSNLVSGTDRFYNIAYGQHQGVPTRFLDFTVDPLVALFFAVSPTVREDSVIFIFIKPSLRREDLHIDLLTKLAFWGSTDFSSFVKSFNEQLSEPLSEHNALTLATKPVFVDRHSIVDAGNLRMCAQSGTFAICANVIEDGRIKEISGIESTESFLTIAIPFEYKAKLRRELSDRNYTPDKMFADDRSREFPRFEKAKGSLQSISEIVDSNINRKGLYSKYGAHIALNGLFTVGEITEYARRFAYSRAEDRVWLWFARDRVNALQHRNNLVLTADIMKKSFPSLDLLADESFLYHDGYVPISNYYSNPNNIRSGQKIPVSKKARYIKMSVTMTSSRITIKTNLFNDAKLFFSSDQIKALYSDEFVVHQGRADLDIRVPLELSKGNFLIVLTYPSTQTRAFLAKSGIQYENIDSPAFKRTGLFSPTAEWHFSYAVLAGEFQVGAESIT
;
A
#
# COMPACT_ATOMS: atom_id res chain seq x y z
N MET A 1 0.27 11.39 15.46
CA MET A 1 0.13 9.95 15.18
C MET A 1 0.30 9.80 13.69
N ILE A 2 0.97 8.77 13.19
CA ILE A 2 0.77 8.39 11.79
C ILE A 2 -0.73 8.10 11.68
N GLU A 3 -1.48 8.88 10.93
CA GLU A 3 -2.92 8.62 10.78
C GLU A 3 -3.18 7.35 9.94
N ASP A 4 -2.20 6.95 9.13
CA ASP A 4 -2.23 5.76 8.27
C ASP A 4 -1.24 4.69 8.76
N GLU A 5 -1.73 3.73 9.55
CA GLU A 5 -0.91 2.58 9.94
C GLU A 5 -0.58 1.71 8.72
N ALA A 6 0.60 1.06 8.73
CA ALA A 6 0.95 0.15 7.67
C ALA A 6 -0.01 -1.04 7.65
N GLU A 7 -0.68 -1.24 6.52
CA GLU A 7 -1.68 -2.28 6.31
C GLU A 7 -1.04 -3.58 5.76
N HIS A 8 0.15 -3.48 5.18
CA HIS A 8 0.91 -4.63 4.67
C HIS A 8 2.40 -4.46 4.97
N GLN A 9 3.16 -5.56 4.98
CA GLN A 9 4.60 -5.53 5.19
C GLN A 9 5.32 -6.39 4.16
N ILE A 10 6.53 -5.97 3.79
CA ILE A 10 7.38 -6.66 2.82
C ILE A 10 8.71 -7.07 3.44
N THR A 11 9.09 -8.32 3.22
CA THR A 11 10.33 -8.92 3.73
C THR A 11 11.22 -9.54 2.65
N CYS A 12 10.69 -9.68 1.43
CA CYS A 12 11.44 -10.04 0.22
C CYS A 12 10.84 -9.36 -1.03
N VAL A 13 11.65 -9.24 -2.08
CA VAL A 13 11.28 -8.57 -3.34
C VAL A 13 10.22 -9.36 -4.10
N GLU A 14 10.23 -10.69 -4.04
CA GLU A 14 9.29 -11.53 -4.79
C GLU A 14 7.86 -11.38 -4.26
N ASP A 15 7.68 -11.46 -2.93
CA ASP A 15 6.38 -11.24 -2.29
C ASP A 15 5.84 -9.84 -2.58
N TYR A 16 6.73 -8.85 -2.63
CA TYR A 16 6.36 -7.49 -3.00
C TYR A 16 5.79 -7.41 -4.42
N LEU A 17 6.48 -8.00 -5.40
CA LEU A 17 6.00 -8.00 -6.78
C LEU A 17 4.68 -8.78 -6.90
N ASN A 18 4.57 -9.93 -6.23
CA ASN A 18 3.35 -10.76 -6.24
C ASN A 18 2.16 -10.05 -5.60
N PHE A 19 2.38 -9.35 -4.50
CA PHE A 19 1.37 -8.53 -3.84
C PHE A 19 0.88 -7.39 -4.76
N LEU A 20 1.80 -6.75 -5.50
CA LEU A 20 1.46 -5.61 -6.34
C LEU A 20 0.70 -5.96 -7.62
N GLN A 21 0.69 -7.21 -8.06
CA GLN A 21 -0.06 -7.66 -9.25
C GLN A 21 -1.57 -7.32 -9.16
N GLN A 22 -2.11 -7.19 -7.95
CA GLN A 22 -3.51 -6.76 -7.76
C GLN A 22 -3.79 -5.35 -8.30
N PHE A 23 -2.75 -4.53 -8.51
CA PHE A 23 -2.85 -3.16 -9.00
C PHE A 23 -2.55 -3.01 -10.49
N ASP A 24 -2.30 -4.09 -11.23
CA ASP A 24 -1.85 -4.04 -12.63
C ASP A 24 -2.83 -3.30 -13.55
N ALA A 25 -4.14 -3.40 -13.29
CA ALA A 25 -5.15 -2.66 -14.05
C ALA A 25 -4.95 -1.14 -13.96
N TYR A 26 -4.48 -0.62 -12.81
CA TYR A 26 -4.21 0.80 -12.60
C TYR A 26 -2.86 1.21 -13.14
N ARG A 27 -1.85 0.33 -13.03
CA ARG A 27 -0.55 0.52 -13.67
C ARG A 27 -0.72 0.72 -15.18
N ASN A 28 -1.48 -0.15 -15.83
CA ASN A 28 -1.74 -0.11 -17.27
C ASN A 28 -2.55 1.13 -17.70
N GLN A 29 -3.25 1.77 -16.77
CA GLN A 29 -3.98 3.03 -17.00
C GLN A 29 -3.15 4.28 -16.66
N GLY A 30 -1.89 4.15 -16.23
CA GLY A 30 -1.05 5.28 -15.82
C GLY A 30 -1.52 5.96 -14.53
N LYS A 31 -2.22 5.22 -13.64
CA LYS A 31 -2.84 5.74 -12.41
C LYS A 31 -2.13 5.33 -11.12
N LEU A 32 -1.08 4.51 -11.23
CA LEU A 32 -0.42 3.90 -10.07
C LEU A 32 0.92 4.58 -9.79
N PHE A 33 1.05 5.12 -8.59
CA PHE A 33 2.24 5.87 -8.16
C PHE A 33 2.74 5.35 -6.82
N TYR A 34 4.06 5.34 -6.68
CA TYR A 34 4.74 4.89 -5.47
C TYR A 34 5.63 6.00 -4.91
N ARG A 35 5.64 6.12 -3.58
CA ARG A 35 6.56 7.02 -2.86
C ARG A 35 7.07 6.34 -1.61
N ALA A 36 8.38 6.37 -1.40
CA ALA A 36 9.02 5.82 -0.21
C ALA A 36 9.54 6.93 0.70
N GLN A 37 9.46 6.71 2.01
CA GLN A 37 10.09 7.55 3.03
C GLN A 37 10.38 6.78 4.33
N LEU A 38 11.12 7.38 5.26
CA LEU A 38 11.22 6.86 6.63
C LEU A 38 9.86 6.92 7.32
N ALA A 39 9.56 5.94 8.16
CA ALA A 39 8.30 5.87 8.90
C ALA A 39 8.10 7.05 9.87
N SER A 40 9.19 7.68 10.33
CA SER A 40 9.17 8.88 11.17
C SER A 40 8.55 10.10 10.49
N PHE A 41 8.55 10.16 9.15
CA PHE A 41 7.94 11.26 8.42
C PHE A 41 6.44 11.03 8.29
N GLN A 42 5.67 11.78 9.08
CA GLN A 42 4.22 11.60 9.19
C GLN A 42 3.44 12.27 8.05
N THR A 43 4.02 13.25 7.36
CA THR A 43 3.33 14.03 6.32
C THR A 43 4.06 13.95 4.97
N VAL A 44 3.29 13.98 3.88
CA VAL A 44 3.82 14.05 2.51
C VAL A 44 3.74 15.51 2.03
N ILE A 45 4.62 16.34 2.59
CA ILE A 45 4.75 17.75 2.21
C ILE A 45 5.97 17.97 1.30
N PRO A 46 5.89 18.90 0.33
CA PRO A 46 7.01 19.17 -0.55
C PRO A 46 8.12 19.93 0.18
N SER A 47 9.36 19.77 -0.27
CA SER A 47 10.56 20.37 0.35
C SER A 47 10.45 21.89 0.55
N ILE A 48 9.77 22.62 -0.34
CA ILE A 48 9.55 24.06 -0.22
C ILE A 48 8.61 24.46 0.93
N ALA A 49 7.73 23.56 1.34
CA ALA A 49 6.74 23.78 2.40
C ALA A 49 7.29 23.43 3.80
N HIS A 50 8.50 22.88 3.90
CA HIS A 50 9.14 22.68 5.20
C HIS A 50 9.56 24.03 5.79
N GLY A 51 8.96 24.39 6.93
CA GLY A 51 9.24 25.65 7.64
C GLY A 51 8.32 26.81 7.23
N LYS A 52 8.79 28.04 7.43
CA LYS A 52 7.98 29.24 7.14
C LYS A 52 8.02 29.57 5.65
N TYR A 53 7.06 29.03 4.90
CA TYR A 53 6.90 29.33 3.48
C TYR A 53 6.63 30.83 3.24
N SER A 54 7.13 31.34 2.12
CA SER A 54 6.67 32.60 1.53
C SER A 54 6.84 32.55 0.02
N LYS A 55 6.00 33.29 -0.71
CA LYS A 55 6.06 33.27 -2.18
C LYS A 55 7.40 33.73 -2.73
N LEU A 56 7.98 34.77 -2.14
CA LEU A 56 9.30 35.28 -2.50
C LEU A 56 10.41 34.26 -2.22
N TYR A 57 10.28 33.45 -1.16
CA TYR A 57 11.25 32.41 -0.85
C TYR A 57 11.29 31.34 -1.95
N GLU A 58 10.14 30.88 -2.42
CA GLU A 58 10.05 29.92 -3.53
C GLU A 58 10.70 30.45 -4.81
N VAL A 59 10.32 31.66 -5.23
CA VAL A 59 10.88 32.29 -6.44
C VAL A 59 12.40 32.43 -6.33
N LYS A 60 12.91 32.92 -5.21
CA LYS A 60 14.36 33.06 -4.98
C LYS A 60 15.11 31.73 -5.05
N ARG A 61 14.51 30.63 -4.57
CA ARG A 61 15.15 29.29 -4.64
C ARG A 61 15.22 28.79 -6.07
N LEU A 62 14.14 28.98 -6.85
CA LEU A 62 14.09 28.55 -8.24
C LEU A 62 14.98 29.41 -9.15
N GLU A 63 14.97 30.74 -8.99
CA GLU A 63 15.81 31.66 -9.78
C GLU A 63 17.31 31.49 -9.51
N LYS A 64 17.72 31.31 -8.24
CA LYS A 64 19.12 31.11 -7.87
C LYS A 64 19.72 29.81 -8.38
N SER A 65 18.89 28.87 -8.81
CA SER A 65 19.37 27.55 -9.18
C SER A 65 20.28 27.59 -10.42
N ASN A 66 20.11 28.53 -11.36
CA ASN A 66 20.82 28.54 -12.67
C ASN A 66 20.70 27.20 -13.43
N LEU A 67 19.78 26.33 -13.04
CA LEU A 67 19.66 24.99 -13.60
C LEU A 67 18.72 25.04 -14.79
N VAL A 68 19.30 25.15 -15.97
CA VAL A 68 18.58 25.19 -17.24
C VAL A 68 18.79 23.83 -17.91
N SER A 69 17.75 22.98 -17.92
CA SER A 69 17.74 21.81 -18.83
C SER A 69 17.29 22.19 -20.24
N GLY A 70 17.02 23.47 -20.49
CA GLY A 70 16.57 24.00 -21.77
C GLY A 70 15.07 24.28 -21.78
N THR A 71 14.72 25.57 -21.77
CA THR A 71 13.44 26.19 -22.19
C THR A 71 12.16 26.00 -21.35
N ASP A 72 11.93 24.88 -20.65
CA ASP A 72 10.64 24.66 -19.97
C ASP A 72 10.70 24.65 -18.42
N ARG A 73 9.77 25.35 -17.78
CA ARG A 73 9.76 25.56 -16.31
C ARG A 73 9.57 24.27 -15.51
N PHE A 74 8.83 23.29 -16.03
CA PHE A 74 8.64 22.01 -15.34
C PHE A 74 9.96 21.25 -15.22
N TYR A 75 10.71 21.13 -16.33
CA TYR A 75 11.98 20.41 -16.33
C TYR A 75 13.04 21.12 -15.49
N ASN A 76 13.06 22.46 -15.48
CA ASN A 76 13.94 23.22 -14.60
C ASN A 76 13.65 22.95 -13.12
N ILE A 77 12.37 22.89 -12.71
CA ILE A 77 11.99 22.54 -11.34
C ILE A 77 12.41 21.10 -11.01
N ALA A 78 12.09 20.14 -11.87
CA ALA A 78 12.43 18.73 -11.68
C ALA A 78 13.94 18.50 -11.55
N TYR A 79 14.73 19.10 -12.44
CA TYR A 79 16.18 19.04 -12.37
C TYR A 79 16.70 19.73 -11.11
N GLY A 80 16.14 20.87 -10.72
CA GLY A 80 16.51 21.57 -9.50
C GLY A 80 16.29 20.76 -8.23
N GLN A 81 15.18 20.05 -8.14
CA GLN A 81 14.91 19.13 -7.03
C GLN A 81 16.00 18.05 -6.91
N HIS A 82 16.47 17.49 -8.02
CA HIS A 82 17.54 16.49 -8.01
C HIS A 82 18.89 17.05 -7.53
N GLN A 83 19.11 18.35 -7.70
CA GLN A 83 20.27 19.09 -7.19
C GLN A 83 20.07 19.64 -5.76
N GLY A 84 18.96 19.29 -5.10
CA GLY A 84 18.68 19.69 -3.71
C GLY A 84 18.02 21.07 -3.56
N VAL A 85 17.54 21.68 -4.64
CA VAL A 85 16.71 22.89 -4.56
C VAL A 85 15.36 22.51 -3.94
N PRO A 86 14.88 23.21 -2.89
CA PRO A 86 13.54 22.99 -2.38
C PRO A 86 12.49 23.41 -3.42
N THR A 87 11.56 22.52 -3.77
CA THR A 87 10.52 22.74 -4.78
C THR A 87 9.14 22.33 -4.26
N ARG A 88 8.09 22.71 -5.00
CA ARG A 88 6.70 22.25 -4.80
C ARG A 88 6.42 20.85 -5.38
N PHE A 89 7.42 20.20 -5.98
CA PHE A 89 7.27 18.88 -6.56
C PHE A 89 7.51 17.83 -5.46
N LEU A 90 6.70 16.79 -5.49
CA LEU A 90 6.92 15.57 -4.72
C LEU A 90 7.40 14.49 -5.67
N ASP A 91 8.54 13.87 -5.34
CA ASP A 91 9.07 12.75 -6.10
C ASP A 91 8.18 11.50 -5.95
N PHE A 92 7.77 10.95 -7.09
CA PHE A 92 7.09 9.67 -7.21
C PHE A 92 7.79 8.81 -8.25
N THR A 93 7.51 7.53 -8.24
CA THR A 93 7.90 6.62 -9.32
C THR A 93 6.72 5.74 -9.72
N VAL A 94 6.71 5.30 -10.97
CA VAL A 94 5.77 4.27 -11.46
C VAL A 94 6.38 2.87 -11.40
N ASP A 95 7.66 2.77 -11.03
CA ASP A 95 8.37 1.51 -10.86
C ASP A 95 8.41 1.12 -9.38
N PRO A 96 7.77 0.01 -9.00
CA PRO A 96 7.71 -0.41 -7.61
C PRO A 96 9.10 -0.75 -7.05
N LEU A 97 10.01 -1.29 -7.86
CA LEU A 97 11.35 -1.67 -7.39
C LEU A 97 12.21 -0.44 -7.12
N VAL A 98 11.98 0.67 -7.83
CA VAL A 98 12.58 1.96 -7.50
C VAL A 98 12.06 2.48 -6.16
N ALA A 99 10.75 2.36 -5.89
CA ALA A 99 10.20 2.75 -4.59
C ALA A 99 10.81 1.92 -3.45
N LEU A 100 10.92 0.60 -3.64
CA LEU A 100 11.55 -0.28 -2.67
C LEU A 100 13.03 0.04 -2.48
N PHE A 101 13.76 0.37 -3.55
CA PHE A 101 15.15 0.85 -3.48
C PHE A 101 15.27 2.07 -2.56
N PHE A 102 14.42 3.07 -2.72
CA PHE A 102 14.44 4.26 -1.86
C PHE A 102 14.01 3.96 -0.42
N ALA A 103 13.10 3.01 -0.19
CA ALA A 103 12.70 2.61 1.15
C ALA A 103 13.85 1.91 1.93
N VAL A 104 14.76 1.23 1.23
CA VAL A 104 15.90 0.55 1.87
C VAL A 104 17.18 1.37 1.86
N SER A 105 17.25 2.48 1.14
CA SER A 105 18.46 3.31 0.97
C SER A 105 18.95 4.05 2.23
N PRO A 106 18.09 4.53 3.14
CA PRO A 106 18.55 5.25 4.34
C PRO A 106 19.51 4.43 5.21
N THR A 107 20.47 5.10 5.85
CA THR A 107 21.45 4.49 6.77
C THR A 107 20.92 4.30 8.17
N VAL A 108 19.95 5.12 8.56
CA VAL A 108 19.35 5.11 9.89
C VAL A 108 18.70 3.77 10.19
N ARG A 109 18.84 3.33 11.45
CA ARG A 109 18.18 2.11 11.93
C ARG A 109 16.74 2.43 12.27
N GLU A 110 15.90 2.46 11.24
CA GLU A 110 14.49 2.80 11.33
C GLU A 110 13.71 2.08 10.22
N ASP A 111 12.41 1.92 10.42
CA ASP A 111 11.50 1.45 9.39
C ASP A 111 11.33 2.47 8.27
N SER A 112 10.93 1.95 7.11
CA SER A 112 10.44 2.78 6.02
C SER A 112 9.04 2.37 5.63
N VAL A 113 8.38 3.26 4.92
CA VAL A 113 7.07 3.02 4.33
C VAL A 113 7.12 3.28 2.84
N ILE A 114 6.32 2.53 2.10
CA ILE A 114 5.99 2.81 0.70
C ILE A 114 4.51 3.11 0.64
N PHE A 115 4.17 4.32 0.25
CA PHE A 115 2.81 4.72 -0.08
C PHE A 115 2.49 4.33 -1.51
N ILE A 116 1.31 3.75 -1.70
CA ILE A 116 0.72 3.46 -3.00
C ILE A 116 -0.42 4.43 -3.21
N PHE A 117 -0.37 5.18 -4.31
CA PHE A 117 -1.43 6.08 -4.72
C PHE A 117 -2.07 5.57 -6.00
N ILE A 118 -3.41 5.54 -5.99
CA ILE A 118 -4.22 5.28 -7.17
C ILE A 118 -4.94 6.59 -7.51
N LYS A 119 -4.37 7.35 -8.45
CA LYS A 119 -4.83 8.71 -8.78
C LYS A 119 -4.89 8.91 -10.29
N PRO A 120 -5.85 9.70 -10.81
CA PRO A 120 -5.78 10.13 -12.20
C PRO A 120 -4.53 11.00 -12.39
N SER A 121 -3.91 10.89 -13.56
CA SER A 121 -2.75 11.68 -13.94
C SER A 121 -3.06 12.52 -15.17
N LEU A 122 -2.36 13.65 -15.28
CA LEU A 122 -2.43 14.53 -16.43
C LEU A 122 -1.13 14.44 -17.22
N ARG A 123 -1.25 14.55 -18.53
CA ARG A 123 -0.08 14.67 -19.42
C ARG A 123 0.66 15.96 -19.08
N ARG A 124 1.98 15.96 -19.20
CA ARG A 124 2.83 17.12 -18.93
C ARG A 124 2.29 18.38 -19.60
N GLU A 125 1.87 18.31 -20.86
CA GLU A 125 1.39 19.47 -21.62
C GLU A 125 0.07 20.07 -21.11
N ASP A 126 -0.59 19.45 -20.13
CA ASP A 126 -1.87 19.90 -19.59
C ASP A 126 -1.77 21.31 -18.95
N LEU A 127 -2.79 22.12 -19.21
CA LEU A 127 -2.90 23.50 -18.74
C LEU A 127 -2.78 23.63 -17.22
N HIS A 128 -3.26 22.63 -16.47
CA HIS A 128 -3.17 22.61 -15.01
C HIS A 128 -1.71 22.53 -14.55
N ILE A 129 -0.90 21.69 -15.20
CA ILE A 129 0.53 21.57 -14.91
C ILE A 129 1.27 22.87 -15.30
N ASP A 130 0.95 23.43 -16.47
CA ASP A 130 1.55 24.69 -16.91
C ASP A 130 1.22 25.84 -15.95
N LEU A 131 -0.03 25.92 -15.49
CA LEU A 131 -0.45 26.91 -14.49
C LEU A 131 0.35 26.76 -13.20
N LEU A 132 0.41 25.57 -12.60
CA LEU A 132 1.10 25.37 -11.32
C LEU A 132 2.61 25.59 -11.42
N THR A 133 3.23 25.22 -12.54
CA THR A 133 4.66 25.42 -12.77
C THR A 133 4.99 26.89 -13.02
N LYS A 134 4.19 27.62 -13.81
CA LYS A 134 4.39 29.05 -14.01
C LYS A 134 4.11 29.85 -12.75
N LEU A 135 3.09 29.46 -11.99
CA LEU A 135 2.77 30.06 -10.70
C LEU A 135 3.95 29.95 -9.73
N ALA A 136 4.74 28.87 -9.76
CA ALA A 136 5.94 28.71 -8.93
C ALA A 136 6.96 29.86 -9.10
N PHE A 137 7.05 30.43 -10.29
CA PHE A 137 7.95 31.56 -10.62
C PHE A 137 7.28 32.94 -10.49
N TRP A 138 6.02 33.01 -10.05
CA TRP A 138 5.31 34.28 -9.92
C TRP A 138 5.73 35.03 -8.65
N GLY A 139 6.31 36.22 -8.81
CA GLY A 139 6.88 37.01 -7.70
C GLY A 139 5.89 37.66 -6.74
N SER A 140 4.61 37.75 -7.10
CA SER A 140 3.57 38.41 -6.30
C SER A 140 2.68 37.39 -5.58
N THR A 141 2.12 37.77 -4.44
CA THR A 141 1.09 36.98 -3.77
C THR A 141 -0.30 37.21 -4.37
N ASP A 142 -0.50 38.27 -5.15
CA ASP A 142 -1.79 38.58 -5.78
C ASP A 142 -2.10 37.59 -6.91
N PHE A 143 -3.14 36.78 -6.69
CA PHE A 143 -3.55 35.72 -7.62
C PHE A 143 -4.24 36.27 -8.86
N SER A 144 -5.06 37.32 -8.74
CA SER A 144 -5.77 37.89 -9.88
C SER A 144 -4.79 38.48 -10.92
N SER A 145 -3.73 39.13 -10.44
CA SER A 145 -2.63 39.60 -11.31
C SER A 145 -1.92 38.46 -12.04
N PHE A 146 -1.71 37.31 -11.38
CA PHE A 146 -1.17 36.12 -12.03
C PHE A 146 -2.10 35.62 -13.14
N VAL A 147 -3.40 35.47 -12.85
CA VAL A 147 -4.38 34.96 -13.82
C VAL A 147 -4.44 35.86 -15.06
N LYS A 148 -4.42 37.19 -14.87
CA LYS A 148 -4.36 38.14 -15.98
C LYS A 148 -3.13 37.90 -16.87
N SER A 149 -1.94 37.83 -16.27
CA SER A 149 -0.69 37.59 -17.02
C SER A 149 -0.62 36.20 -17.66
N PHE A 150 -1.18 35.18 -17.00
CA PHE A 150 -1.24 33.82 -17.54
C PHE A 150 -2.17 33.74 -18.76
N ASN A 151 -3.33 34.40 -18.70
CA ASN A 151 -4.31 34.45 -19.79
C ASN A 151 -3.79 35.14 -21.06
N GLU A 152 -2.83 36.08 -20.95
CA GLU A 152 -2.19 36.72 -22.11
C GLU A 152 -1.45 35.71 -23.02
N GLN A 153 -1.12 34.53 -22.48
CA GLN A 153 -0.40 33.47 -23.20
C GLN A 153 -1.33 32.37 -23.74
N LEU A 154 -2.63 32.44 -23.45
CA LEU A 154 -3.60 31.42 -23.83
C LEU A 154 -4.44 31.87 -25.02
N SER A 155 -4.70 30.94 -25.95
CA SER A 155 -5.68 31.15 -27.01
C SER A 155 -7.11 31.29 -26.45
N GLU A 156 -7.40 30.57 -25.36
CA GLU A 156 -8.68 30.60 -24.65
C GLU A 156 -8.43 30.96 -23.18
N PRO A 157 -8.76 32.21 -22.76
CA PRO A 157 -8.55 32.65 -21.39
C PRO A 157 -9.38 31.86 -20.37
N LEU A 158 -8.77 31.56 -19.21
CA LEU A 158 -9.48 30.99 -18.07
C LEU A 158 -10.26 32.07 -17.33
N SER A 159 -11.45 31.72 -16.84
CA SER A 159 -12.11 32.49 -15.79
C SER A 159 -11.30 32.41 -14.49
N GLU A 160 -11.41 33.43 -13.65
CA GLU A 160 -10.72 33.45 -12.35
C GLU A 160 -11.15 32.27 -11.45
N HIS A 161 -12.42 31.86 -11.51
CA HIS A 161 -12.92 30.68 -10.81
C HIS A 161 -12.27 29.37 -11.27
N ASN A 162 -12.12 29.18 -12.59
CA ASN A 162 -11.47 27.99 -13.13
C ASN A 162 -9.98 27.98 -12.79
N ALA A 163 -9.30 29.13 -12.92
CA ALA A 163 -7.91 29.27 -12.53
C ALA A 163 -7.69 28.97 -11.05
N LEU A 164 -8.58 29.46 -10.16
CA LEU A 164 -8.54 29.17 -8.73
C LEU A 164 -8.69 27.67 -8.46
N THR A 165 -9.65 27.01 -9.12
CA THR A 165 -9.89 25.56 -8.99
C THR A 165 -8.65 24.75 -9.36
N LEU A 166 -7.91 25.16 -10.39
CA LEU A 166 -6.64 24.52 -10.76
C LEU A 166 -5.53 24.88 -9.75
N ALA A 167 -5.40 26.15 -9.37
CA ALA A 167 -4.32 26.60 -8.49
C ALA A 167 -4.34 25.98 -7.08
N THR A 168 -5.50 25.50 -6.61
CA THR A 168 -5.70 24.93 -5.27
C THR A 168 -5.80 23.40 -5.25
N LYS A 169 -5.65 22.72 -6.39
CA LYS A 169 -5.74 21.26 -6.47
C LYS A 169 -4.40 20.62 -6.90
N PRO A 170 -3.84 19.66 -6.15
CA PRO A 170 -2.61 19.00 -6.58
C PRO A 170 -2.85 18.13 -7.82
N VAL A 171 -1.79 17.88 -8.59
CA VAL A 171 -1.85 17.09 -9.82
C VAL A 171 -0.74 16.05 -9.86
N PHE A 172 -1.08 14.82 -10.27
CA PHE A 172 -0.11 13.78 -10.60
C PHE A 172 0.22 13.84 -12.10
N VAL A 173 1.50 13.74 -12.42
CA VAL A 173 1.97 13.82 -13.81
C VAL A 173 2.11 12.42 -14.39
N ASP A 174 1.58 12.23 -15.59
CA ASP A 174 1.75 10.99 -16.34
C ASP A 174 3.23 10.82 -16.73
N ARG A 175 3.86 9.76 -16.22
CA ARG A 175 5.27 9.45 -16.50
C ARG A 175 5.55 9.38 -18.01
N HIS A 176 4.62 8.87 -18.82
CA HIS A 176 4.83 8.68 -20.26
C HIS A 176 4.85 9.98 -21.06
N SER A 177 4.35 11.07 -20.47
CA SER A 177 4.38 12.42 -21.07
C SER A 177 5.67 13.19 -20.73
N ILE A 178 6.50 12.70 -19.81
CA ILE A 178 7.75 13.35 -19.41
C ILE A 178 8.87 12.91 -20.36
N VAL A 179 9.38 13.87 -21.15
CA VAL A 179 10.44 13.66 -22.15
C VAL A 179 11.63 14.57 -21.83
N ASP A 180 12.49 14.11 -20.95
CA ASP A 180 13.75 14.80 -20.60
C ASP A 180 14.88 13.77 -20.51
N ALA A 181 15.45 13.46 -21.68
CA ALA A 181 16.56 12.54 -21.81
C ALA A 181 17.86 13.07 -21.17
N GLY A 182 17.94 14.37 -20.89
CA GLY A 182 19.11 14.99 -20.24
C GLY A 182 19.14 14.68 -18.74
N ASN A 183 18.00 14.47 -18.11
CA ASN A 183 17.91 14.09 -16.69
C ASN A 183 18.01 12.57 -16.52
N LEU A 184 19.23 12.06 -16.65
CA LEU A 184 19.55 10.62 -16.54
C LEU A 184 19.00 9.99 -15.26
N ARG A 185 19.06 10.73 -14.15
CA ARG A 185 18.53 10.29 -12.85
C ARG A 185 17.02 10.08 -12.89
N MET A 186 16.26 11.02 -13.46
CA MET A 186 14.80 10.87 -13.63
C MET A 186 14.45 9.67 -14.50
N CYS A 187 15.19 9.47 -15.60
CA CYS A 187 15.01 8.33 -16.48
C CYS A 187 15.24 7.00 -15.77
N ALA A 188 16.36 6.87 -15.04
CA ALA A 188 16.74 5.64 -14.35
C ALA A 188 15.79 5.26 -13.22
N GLN A 189 15.16 6.25 -12.58
CA GLN A 189 14.24 6.06 -11.46
C GLN A 189 12.79 5.86 -11.90
N SER A 190 12.51 5.81 -13.22
CA SER A 190 11.14 5.87 -13.74
C SER A 190 10.34 6.99 -13.06
N GLY A 191 11.02 8.12 -12.80
CA GLY A 191 10.57 9.17 -11.91
C GLY A 191 9.48 10.03 -12.53
N THR A 192 8.47 10.34 -11.73
CA THR A 192 7.40 11.29 -12.04
C THR A 192 7.12 12.14 -10.80
N PHE A 193 6.18 13.07 -10.91
CA PHE A 193 5.93 14.03 -9.84
C PHE A 193 4.44 14.14 -9.53
N ALA A 194 4.16 14.49 -8.28
CA ALA A 194 2.97 15.23 -7.97
C ALA A 194 3.34 16.69 -7.71
N ILE A 195 2.58 17.62 -8.30
CA ILE A 195 2.79 19.06 -8.11
C ILE A 195 1.81 19.53 -7.06
N CYS A 196 2.34 19.96 -5.92
CA CYS A 196 1.56 20.52 -4.83
C CYS A 196 0.93 21.86 -5.22
N ALA A 197 -0.26 22.10 -4.69
CA ALA A 197 -1.08 23.26 -5.02
C ALA A 197 -0.88 24.39 -4.00
N ASN A 198 -1.65 25.46 -4.14
CA ASN A 198 -1.52 26.66 -3.33
C ASN A 198 -2.71 26.76 -2.39
N VAL A 199 -2.46 27.26 -1.18
CA VAL A 199 -3.52 27.78 -0.30
C VAL A 199 -3.72 29.25 -0.68
N ILE A 200 -4.94 29.59 -1.13
CA ILE A 200 -5.29 30.94 -1.57
C ILE A 200 -6.44 31.45 -0.71
N GLU A 201 -6.21 32.57 -0.03
CA GLU A 201 -7.16 33.22 0.87
C GLU A 201 -7.26 34.70 0.50
N ASP A 202 -8.48 35.22 0.38
CA ASP A 202 -8.74 36.63 0.01
C ASP A 202 -7.98 37.06 -1.25
N GLY A 203 -7.93 36.18 -2.26
CA GLY A 203 -7.21 36.42 -3.53
C GLY A 203 -5.68 36.40 -3.40
N ARG A 204 -5.12 36.01 -2.25
CA ARG A 204 -3.68 35.99 -2.00
C ARG A 204 -3.15 34.59 -1.78
N ILE A 205 -2.02 34.28 -2.41
CA ILE A 205 -1.26 33.05 -2.21
C ILE A 205 -0.60 33.09 -0.84
N LYS A 206 -0.96 32.15 0.04
CA LYS A 206 -0.46 32.05 1.42
C LYS A 206 0.62 30.99 1.55
N GLU A 207 0.29 29.76 1.15
CA GLU A 207 1.08 28.56 1.40
C GLU A 207 1.03 27.59 0.21
N ILE A 208 1.76 26.49 0.32
CA ILE A 208 1.69 25.34 -0.57
C ILE A 208 1.01 24.20 0.19
N SER A 209 -0.09 23.68 -0.34
CA SER A 209 -0.75 22.51 0.23
C SER A 209 -0.01 21.24 -0.18
N GLY A 210 0.38 20.43 0.81
CA GLY A 210 0.93 19.11 0.57
C GLY A 210 -0.11 18.14 0.01
N ILE A 211 0.27 16.86 -0.09
CA ILE A 211 -0.68 15.77 -0.29
C ILE A 211 -0.84 15.12 1.07
N GLU A 212 -2.07 15.00 1.58
CA GLU A 212 -2.28 14.33 2.85
C GLU A 212 -1.88 12.85 2.71
N SER A 213 -1.22 12.26 3.71
CA SER A 213 -0.85 10.85 3.67
C SER A 213 -2.07 9.93 3.58
N THR A 214 -3.19 10.36 4.15
CA THR A 214 -4.52 9.73 4.09
C THR A 214 -5.08 9.64 2.66
N GLU A 215 -4.52 10.39 1.71
CA GLU A 215 -4.85 10.24 0.29
C GLU A 215 -4.19 9.02 -0.36
N SER A 216 -3.27 8.35 0.34
CA SER A 216 -2.70 7.09 -0.10
C SER A 216 -3.78 6.02 -0.13
N PHE A 217 -3.72 5.15 -1.13
CA PHE A 217 -4.59 3.98 -1.18
C PHE A 217 -4.17 2.97 -0.12
N LEU A 218 -2.86 2.74 0.00
CA LEU A 218 -2.27 1.72 0.86
C LEU A 218 -0.88 2.14 1.33
N THR A 219 -0.57 1.85 2.58
CA THR A 219 0.78 1.99 3.15
C THR A 219 1.41 0.61 3.39
N ILE A 220 2.58 0.38 2.81
CA ILE A 220 3.39 -0.83 2.99
C ILE A 220 4.56 -0.52 3.93
N ALA A 221 4.69 -1.26 5.03
CA ALA A 221 5.85 -1.24 5.89
C ALA A 221 7.03 -2.01 5.28
N ILE A 222 8.20 -1.39 5.34
CA ILE A 222 9.51 -1.98 5.04
C ILE A 222 10.30 -1.99 6.35
N PRO A 223 10.22 -3.08 7.12
CA PRO A 223 10.84 -3.11 8.43
C PRO A 223 12.36 -3.13 8.33
N PHE A 224 13.02 -2.42 9.23
CA PHE A 224 14.47 -2.28 9.25
C PHE A 224 15.20 -3.62 9.13
N GLU A 225 14.72 -4.64 9.83
CA GLU A 225 15.35 -5.95 9.94
C GLU A 225 15.58 -6.59 8.57
N TYR A 226 14.69 -6.32 7.61
CA TYR A 226 14.74 -6.89 6.27
C TYR A 226 15.50 -6.03 5.25
N LYS A 227 15.81 -4.76 5.55
CA LYS A 227 16.42 -3.83 4.58
C LYS A 227 17.73 -4.36 3.99
N ALA A 228 18.59 -5.00 4.80
CA ALA A 228 19.84 -5.58 4.33
C ALA A 228 19.62 -6.72 3.30
N LYS A 229 18.62 -7.57 3.56
CA LYS A 229 18.22 -8.66 2.66
C LYS A 229 17.65 -8.08 1.36
N LEU A 230 16.72 -7.14 1.46
CA LEU A 230 16.08 -6.46 0.33
C LEU A 230 17.10 -5.72 -0.56
N ARG A 231 18.10 -5.03 0.02
CA ARG A 231 19.19 -4.41 -0.75
C ARG A 231 19.94 -5.40 -1.64
N ARG A 232 20.21 -6.61 -1.15
CA ARG A 232 20.86 -7.67 -1.93
C ARG A 232 19.96 -8.14 -3.07
N GLU A 233 18.72 -8.47 -2.77
CA GLU A 233 17.75 -8.95 -3.77
C GLU A 233 17.45 -7.91 -4.87
N LEU A 234 17.48 -6.62 -4.52
CA LEU A 234 17.40 -5.51 -5.47
C LEU A 234 18.67 -5.41 -6.34
N SER A 235 19.84 -5.55 -5.74
CA SER A 235 21.12 -5.54 -6.46
C SER A 235 21.19 -6.69 -7.46
N ASP A 236 20.73 -7.89 -7.09
CA ASP A 236 20.62 -9.06 -7.98
C ASP A 236 19.70 -8.81 -9.18
N ARG A 237 18.73 -7.89 -9.03
CA ARG A 237 17.81 -7.43 -10.08
C ARG A 237 18.29 -6.17 -10.80
N ASN A 238 19.53 -5.77 -10.60
CA ASN A 238 20.13 -4.57 -11.19
C ASN A 238 19.41 -3.26 -10.77
N TYR A 239 18.97 -3.18 -9.52
CA TYR A 239 18.51 -1.95 -8.86
C TYR A 239 19.57 -1.50 -7.85
N THR A 240 20.66 -0.96 -8.38
CA THR A 240 21.85 -0.55 -7.64
C THR A 240 21.97 0.98 -7.57
N PRO A 241 22.71 1.54 -6.59
CA PRO A 241 22.81 2.98 -6.44
C PRO A 241 23.49 3.69 -7.63
N ASP A 242 24.51 3.10 -8.24
CA ASP A 242 25.16 3.64 -9.45
C ASP A 242 24.19 3.76 -10.65
N LYS A 243 23.20 2.85 -10.73
CA LYS A 243 22.14 2.91 -11.74
C LYS A 243 21.08 3.94 -11.37
N MET A 244 20.61 3.95 -10.12
CA MET A 244 19.55 4.85 -9.65
C MET A 244 20.01 6.30 -9.65
N PHE A 245 21.28 6.54 -9.35
CA PHE A 245 21.93 7.86 -9.42
C PHE A 245 22.86 7.88 -10.63
N ALA A 246 22.29 7.75 -11.83
CA ALA A 246 23.04 7.67 -13.07
C ALA A 246 23.92 8.90 -13.37
N ASP A 247 23.68 10.01 -12.67
CA ASP A 247 24.47 11.25 -12.63
C ASP A 247 25.74 11.13 -11.77
N ASP A 248 25.80 10.17 -10.86
CA ASP A 248 26.94 9.85 -9.99
C ASP A 248 27.05 8.32 -9.79
N ARG A 249 27.70 7.68 -10.76
CA ARG A 249 27.84 6.21 -10.80
C ARG A 249 28.83 5.65 -9.78
N SER A 250 29.43 6.48 -8.94
CA SER A 250 30.35 6.02 -7.88
C SER A 250 29.62 5.54 -6.63
N ARG A 251 28.29 5.69 -6.59
CA ARG A 251 27.50 5.42 -5.40
C ARG A 251 27.34 3.92 -5.14
N GLU A 252 27.48 3.58 -3.86
CA GLU A 252 27.16 2.26 -3.32
C GLU A 252 26.12 2.37 -2.21
N PHE A 253 25.56 1.24 -1.79
CA PHE A 253 24.65 1.25 -0.65
C PHE A 253 25.46 1.58 0.60
N PRO A 254 25.13 2.67 1.32
CA PRO A 254 25.88 3.03 2.51
C PRO A 254 25.62 1.99 3.61
N ARG A 255 26.64 1.74 4.44
CA ARG A 255 26.46 0.86 5.61
C ARG A 255 25.42 1.46 6.55
N PHE A 256 24.61 0.60 7.16
CA PHE A 256 23.70 1.03 8.22
C PHE A 256 24.50 1.59 9.40
N GLU A 257 23.88 2.54 10.11
CA GLU A 257 24.42 3.04 11.36
C GLU A 257 24.63 1.90 12.36
N LYS A 258 25.63 2.07 13.23
CA LYS A 258 25.91 1.11 14.28
C LYS A 258 24.73 1.07 15.27
N ALA A 259 24.33 -0.14 15.67
CA ALA A 259 23.37 -0.30 16.76
C ALA A 259 23.91 0.30 18.06
N LYS A 260 23.00 0.77 18.94
CA LYS A 260 23.33 1.28 20.28
C LYS A 260 23.60 0.13 21.27
N GLY A 261 24.58 -0.72 20.97
CA GLY A 261 24.93 -1.92 21.75
C GLY A 261 25.03 -3.18 20.90
N SER A 262 25.59 -4.25 21.47
CA SER A 262 25.59 -5.56 20.83
C SER A 262 24.27 -6.28 21.11
N LEU A 263 23.83 -7.13 20.18
CA LEU A 263 22.59 -7.90 20.35
C LEU A 263 22.60 -8.70 21.66
N GLN A 264 23.74 -9.32 22.00
CA GLN A 264 23.94 -10.08 23.23
C GLN A 264 23.69 -9.23 24.49
N SER A 265 24.07 -7.96 24.45
CA SER A 265 23.96 -7.07 25.61
C SER A 265 22.57 -6.50 25.82
N ILE A 266 21.74 -6.44 24.76
CA ILE A 266 20.45 -5.75 24.82
C ILE A 266 19.24 -6.66 24.62
N SER A 267 19.44 -7.88 24.12
CA SER A 267 18.37 -8.86 24.03
C SER A 267 17.99 -9.45 25.41
N GLU A 268 16.71 -9.71 25.63
CA GLU A 268 16.16 -10.30 26.85
C GLU A 268 15.46 -11.62 26.51
N ILE A 269 15.72 -12.70 27.27
CA ILE A 269 14.92 -13.93 27.22
C ILE A 269 13.67 -13.70 28.07
N VAL A 270 12.53 -13.61 27.42
CA VAL A 270 11.25 -13.28 28.06
C VAL A 270 10.55 -14.53 28.60
N ASP A 271 10.63 -15.62 27.85
CA ASP A 271 10.11 -16.93 28.23
C ASP A 271 11.04 -18.02 27.69
N SER A 272 11.20 -19.12 28.42
CA SER A 272 11.96 -20.26 27.95
C SER A 272 11.51 -21.57 28.56
N ASN A 273 11.72 -22.66 27.83
CA ASN A 273 11.38 -24.00 28.27
C ASN A 273 12.44 -25.01 27.80
N ILE A 274 12.72 -26.01 28.63
CA ILE A 274 13.57 -27.16 28.32
C ILE A 274 12.72 -28.43 28.34
N ASN A 275 12.74 -29.18 27.24
CA ASN A 275 12.12 -30.49 27.17
C ASN A 275 13.17 -31.58 26.92
N ARG A 276 13.35 -32.46 27.90
CA ARG A 276 14.26 -33.62 27.84
C ARG A 276 13.52 -34.95 27.60
N LYS A 277 12.20 -34.91 27.41
CA LYS A 277 11.38 -36.09 27.14
C LYS A 277 11.35 -36.33 25.64
N GLY A 278 12.07 -37.35 25.17
CA GLY A 278 12.09 -37.78 23.77
C GLY A 278 13.48 -38.19 23.28
N LEU A 279 13.59 -38.48 21.98
CA LEU A 279 14.84 -38.89 21.33
C LEU A 279 15.91 -37.79 21.32
N TYR A 280 15.51 -36.52 21.42
CA TYR A 280 16.37 -35.35 21.42
C TYR A 280 15.94 -34.38 22.52
N SER A 281 16.91 -33.79 23.22
CA SER A 281 16.70 -32.68 24.14
C SER A 281 16.42 -31.37 23.37
N LYS A 282 15.47 -30.58 23.86
CA LYS A 282 14.95 -29.40 23.17
C LYS A 282 14.99 -28.18 24.09
N TYR A 283 15.40 -27.04 23.54
CA TYR A 283 15.29 -25.72 24.17
C TYR A 283 14.41 -24.81 23.33
N GLY A 284 13.47 -24.12 23.97
CA GLY A 284 12.65 -23.08 23.34
C GLY A 284 12.79 -21.77 24.08
N ALA A 285 12.93 -20.64 23.37
CA ALA A 285 12.94 -19.32 24.00
C ALA A 285 12.29 -18.22 23.16
N HIS A 286 11.55 -17.35 23.82
CA HIS A 286 11.09 -16.06 23.29
C HIS A 286 12.11 -14.99 23.66
N ILE A 287 12.61 -14.27 22.66
CA ILE A 287 13.69 -13.29 22.82
C ILE A 287 13.19 -11.93 22.34
N ALA A 288 13.20 -10.96 23.24
CA ALA A 288 13.02 -9.54 22.92
C ALA A 288 14.36 -8.95 22.50
N LEU A 289 14.42 -8.28 21.35
CA LEU A 289 15.65 -7.69 20.83
C LEU A 289 16.01 -6.36 21.50
N ASN A 290 15.01 -5.59 21.93
CA ASN A 290 15.12 -4.24 22.52
C ASN A 290 15.99 -3.29 21.67
N GLY A 291 15.88 -3.43 20.36
CA GLY A 291 16.63 -2.66 19.37
C GLY A 291 16.36 -3.16 17.96
N LEU A 292 16.73 -2.36 16.96
CA LEU A 292 16.54 -2.71 15.55
C LEU A 292 17.79 -3.39 15.01
N PHE A 293 17.63 -4.61 14.47
CA PHE A 293 18.72 -5.45 13.99
C PHE A 293 18.38 -6.13 12.66
N THR A 294 19.33 -6.11 11.73
CA THR A 294 19.16 -6.82 10.47
C THR A 294 18.94 -8.31 10.72
N VAL A 295 18.19 -8.98 9.85
CA VAL A 295 18.00 -10.43 9.92
C VAL A 295 19.34 -11.18 9.92
N GLY A 296 20.38 -10.64 9.27
CA GLY A 296 21.73 -11.21 9.32
C GLY A 296 22.35 -11.16 10.73
N GLU A 297 22.21 -10.02 11.44
CA GLU A 297 22.65 -9.88 12.83
C GLU A 297 21.88 -10.81 13.77
N ILE A 298 20.57 -10.94 13.57
CA ILE A 298 19.70 -11.81 14.37
C ILE A 298 20.04 -13.29 14.12
N THR A 299 20.19 -13.70 12.85
CA THR A 299 20.57 -15.07 12.47
C THR A 299 21.92 -15.46 13.05
N GLU A 300 22.93 -14.58 12.98
CA GLU A 300 24.25 -14.84 13.56
C GLU A 300 24.19 -15.03 15.08
N TYR A 301 23.40 -14.20 15.77
CA TYR A 301 23.16 -14.40 17.19
C TYR A 301 22.43 -15.71 17.48
N ALA A 302 21.37 -16.03 16.72
CA ALA A 302 20.60 -17.25 16.88
C ALA A 302 21.51 -18.49 16.80
N ARG A 303 22.43 -18.53 15.82
CA ARG A 303 23.45 -19.57 15.70
C ARG A 303 24.33 -19.65 16.93
N ARG A 304 25.00 -18.55 17.28
CA ARG A 304 25.92 -18.52 18.44
C ARG A 304 25.21 -18.95 19.73
N PHE A 305 23.99 -18.46 19.93
CA PHE A 305 23.15 -18.82 21.06
C PHE A 305 22.87 -20.33 21.05
N ALA A 306 22.36 -20.88 19.94
CA ALA A 306 22.05 -22.29 19.82
C ALA A 306 23.27 -23.21 20.00
N TYR A 307 24.44 -22.83 19.48
CA TYR A 307 25.69 -23.59 19.66
C TYR A 307 26.25 -23.52 21.08
N SER A 308 25.94 -22.45 21.83
CA SER A 308 26.32 -22.37 23.25
C SER A 308 25.43 -23.23 24.16
N ARG A 309 24.27 -23.69 23.66
CA ARG A 309 23.33 -24.54 24.41
C ARG A 309 23.76 -26.00 24.39
N ALA A 310 23.46 -26.72 25.47
CA ALA A 310 23.67 -28.17 25.55
C ALA A 310 22.60 -28.95 24.75
N GLU A 311 21.38 -28.43 24.64
CA GLU A 311 20.25 -29.15 24.04
C GLU A 311 20.40 -29.40 22.54
N ASP A 312 19.97 -30.56 22.04
CA ASP A 312 20.18 -31.00 20.65
C ASP A 312 19.44 -30.13 19.61
N ARG A 313 18.23 -29.65 19.95
CA ARG A 313 17.42 -28.79 19.11
C ARG A 313 17.03 -27.50 19.83
N VAL A 314 17.17 -26.37 19.16
CA VAL A 314 16.95 -25.04 19.72
C VAL A 314 15.94 -24.27 18.86
N TRP A 315 14.82 -23.85 19.46
CA TRP A 315 13.80 -23.00 18.85
C TRP A 315 13.82 -21.61 19.47
N LEU A 316 14.00 -20.59 18.64
CA LEU A 316 14.06 -19.19 19.09
C LEU A 316 13.00 -18.38 18.36
N TRP A 317 12.20 -17.62 19.10
CA TRP A 317 11.22 -16.68 18.57
C TRP A 317 11.66 -15.26 18.91
N PHE A 318 12.07 -14.49 17.90
CA PHE A 318 12.56 -13.14 18.06
C PHE A 318 11.44 -12.12 17.85
N ALA A 319 11.28 -11.19 18.78
CA ALA A 319 10.39 -10.03 18.66
C ALA A 319 11.17 -8.74 18.93
N ARG A 320 10.69 -7.60 18.44
CA ARG A 320 11.39 -6.31 18.59
C ARG A 320 11.62 -5.89 20.03
N ASP A 321 10.64 -6.16 20.88
CA ASP A 321 10.62 -5.73 22.27
C ASP A 321 9.91 -6.77 23.14
N ARG A 322 9.95 -6.52 24.44
CA ARG A 322 9.35 -7.38 25.46
C ARG A 322 7.83 -7.51 25.32
N VAL A 323 7.12 -6.46 24.92
CA VAL A 323 5.66 -6.47 24.76
C VAL A 323 5.28 -7.42 23.64
N ASN A 324 5.94 -7.29 22.49
CA ASN A 324 5.76 -8.15 21.33
C ASN A 324 6.16 -9.61 21.60
N ALA A 325 7.24 -9.82 22.38
CA ALA A 325 7.68 -11.16 22.76
C ALA A 325 6.64 -11.91 23.63
N LEU A 326 5.88 -11.20 24.47
CA LEU A 326 4.86 -11.77 25.37
C LEU A 326 3.56 -12.15 24.67
N GLN A 327 3.24 -11.57 23.51
CA GLN A 327 1.95 -11.78 22.83
C GLN A 327 1.84 -13.13 22.10
N HIS A 328 2.79 -14.05 22.31
CA HIS A 328 2.89 -15.40 21.74
C HIS A 328 2.57 -15.50 20.22
N ARG A 329 3.63 -15.68 19.42
CA ARG A 329 3.64 -15.96 17.96
C ARG A 329 3.14 -14.87 17.01
N ASN A 330 2.27 -13.96 17.44
CA ASN A 330 1.61 -13.04 16.51
C ASN A 330 2.48 -11.84 16.08
N ASN A 331 3.41 -11.38 16.91
CA ASN A 331 4.26 -10.22 16.65
C ASN A 331 5.77 -10.55 16.60
N LEU A 332 6.11 -11.59 15.85
CA LEU A 332 7.49 -12.04 15.71
C LEU A 332 8.16 -11.42 14.50
N VAL A 333 9.46 -11.11 14.62
CA VAL A 333 10.31 -10.73 13.50
C VAL A 333 10.82 -11.98 12.78
N LEU A 334 11.40 -12.93 13.53
CA LEU A 334 12.07 -14.10 12.97
C LEU A 334 11.90 -15.29 13.92
N THR A 335 11.69 -16.49 13.36
CA THR A 335 11.80 -17.75 14.09
C THR A 335 13.03 -18.51 13.60
N ALA A 336 13.82 -19.06 14.50
CA ALA A 336 14.93 -19.96 14.18
C ALA A 336 14.67 -21.35 14.76
N ASP A 337 14.92 -22.39 13.96
CA ASP A 337 14.94 -23.79 14.37
C ASP A 337 16.28 -24.39 13.98
N ILE A 338 17.08 -24.74 14.98
CA ILE A 338 18.44 -25.21 14.79
C ILE A 338 18.57 -26.58 15.45
N MET A 339 18.82 -27.61 14.64
CA MET A 339 19.12 -28.97 15.09
C MET A 339 20.61 -29.26 14.88
N LYS A 340 21.31 -29.59 15.97
CA LYS A 340 22.71 -30.03 15.94
C LYS A 340 22.71 -31.54 15.69
N LYS A 341 22.84 -31.98 14.43
CA LYS A 341 22.92 -33.43 14.13
C LYS A 341 24.31 -33.96 14.49
N SER A 342 24.34 -35.06 15.25
CA SER A 342 25.51 -35.90 15.47
C SER A 342 25.39 -37.17 14.61
N PHE A 343 26.05 -37.20 13.46
CA PHE A 343 26.27 -38.44 12.70
C PHE A 343 27.70 -38.96 12.97
N PRO A 344 27.90 -40.24 13.31
CA PRO A 344 29.22 -40.78 13.63
C PRO A 344 30.26 -40.79 12.49
N SER A 345 29.88 -40.44 11.25
CA SER A 345 30.73 -40.62 10.06
C SER A 345 30.74 -39.45 9.06
N LEU A 346 30.17 -38.30 9.41
CA LEU A 346 30.22 -37.08 8.60
C LEU A 346 30.50 -35.88 9.50
N ASP A 347 31.32 -34.95 9.01
CA ASP A 347 31.57 -33.67 9.68
C ASP A 347 30.27 -33.01 10.13
N LEU A 348 30.30 -32.33 11.29
CA LEU A 348 29.14 -31.71 11.92
C LEU A 348 28.32 -30.86 10.92
N LEU A 349 27.14 -31.35 10.52
CA LEU A 349 26.17 -30.60 9.72
C LEU A 349 24.99 -30.23 10.62
N ALA A 350 24.82 -28.94 10.90
CA ALA A 350 23.62 -28.42 11.55
C ALA A 350 22.51 -28.22 10.52
N ASP A 351 21.29 -28.61 10.89
CA ASP A 351 20.08 -28.34 10.11
C ASP A 351 19.47 -27.04 10.66
N GLU A 352 19.52 -25.97 9.86
CA GLU A 352 19.10 -24.62 10.25
C GLU A 352 17.92 -24.17 9.39
N SER A 353 16.82 -23.78 10.04
CA SER A 353 15.66 -23.19 9.37
C SER A 353 15.32 -21.84 9.99
N PHE A 354 15.15 -20.84 9.14
CA PHE A 354 14.78 -19.48 9.53
C PHE A 354 13.48 -19.10 8.84
N LEU A 355 12.45 -18.79 9.64
CA LEU A 355 11.16 -18.29 9.16
C LEU A 355 11.11 -16.77 9.36
N TYR A 356 10.94 -16.05 8.26
CA TYR A 356 10.72 -14.61 8.23
C TYR A 356 9.22 -14.34 8.30
N HIS A 357 8.81 -13.42 9.18
CA HIS A 357 7.40 -13.07 9.36
C HIS A 357 7.07 -11.80 8.59
N ASP A 358 6.09 -11.86 7.70
CA ASP A 358 5.63 -10.79 6.80
C ASP A 358 4.44 -9.99 7.34
N GLY A 359 3.85 -10.39 8.46
CA GLY A 359 2.67 -9.74 9.04
C GLY A 359 2.86 -8.99 10.35
N TYR A 360 4.03 -9.04 11.00
CA TYR A 360 4.13 -8.59 12.39
C TYR A 360 3.91 -7.08 12.60
N VAL A 361 4.31 -6.21 11.66
CA VAL A 361 4.02 -4.77 11.78
C VAL A 361 2.51 -4.52 11.66
N PRO A 362 1.80 -4.99 10.61
CA PRO A 362 0.35 -4.90 10.54
C PRO A 362 -0.38 -5.49 11.76
N ILE A 363 0.07 -6.64 12.27
CA ILE A 363 -0.54 -7.27 13.45
C ILE A 363 -0.31 -6.42 14.71
N SER A 364 0.90 -5.88 14.90
CA SER A 364 1.21 -4.97 16.01
C SER A 364 0.34 -3.71 15.95
N ASN A 365 0.17 -3.13 14.76
CA ASN A 365 -0.71 -1.99 14.51
C ASN A 365 -2.16 -2.30 14.89
N TYR A 366 -2.69 -3.43 14.42
CA TYR A 366 -4.05 -3.90 14.75
C TYR A 366 -4.30 -3.96 16.26
N TYR A 367 -3.37 -4.52 17.04
CA TYR A 367 -3.54 -4.61 18.49
C TYR A 367 -3.33 -3.28 19.22
N SER A 368 -2.45 -2.42 18.70
CA SER A 368 -2.09 -1.16 19.35
C SER A 368 -3.10 -0.05 19.06
N ASN A 369 -3.65 0.00 17.85
CA ASN A 369 -4.56 1.06 17.40
C ASN A 369 -5.71 0.52 16.52
N PRO A 370 -6.58 -0.35 17.05
CA PRO A 370 -7.64 -1.01 16.26
C PRO A 370 -8.61 -0.02 15.56
N ASN A 371 -8.75 1.21 16.07
CA ASN A 371 -9.63 2.23 15.49
C ASN A 371 -9.06 2.93 14.24
N ASN A 372 -7.76 2.77 13.95
CA ASN A 372 -7.10 3.40 12.81
C ASN A 372 -7.20 2.56 11.52
N ILE A 373 -7.63 1.30 11.62
CA ILE A 373 -7.81 0.44 10.46
C ILE A 373 -9.13 0.80 9.78
N ARG A 374 -9.06 1.70 8.79
CA ARG A 374 -10.20 2.07 7.94
C ARG A 374 -9.99 1.47 6.55
N SER A 375 -10.70 0.38 6.28
CA SER A 375 -10.65 -0.31 4.98
C SER A 375 -11.79 0.09 4.02
N GLY A 376 -12.58 1.10 4.37
CA GLY A 376 -13.66 1.63 3.54
C GLY A 376 -13.20 2.11 2.14
N GLN A 377 -14.16 2.47 1.29
CA GLN A 377 -13.85 2.84 -0.09
C GLN A 377 -12.99 4.12 -0.17
N LYS A 378 -11.75 3.97 -0.65
CA LYS A 378 -10.78 5.05 -0.92
C LYS A 378 -10.82 5.50 -2.40
N ILE A 379 -11.17 4.60 -3.31
CA ILE A 379 -11.27 4.90 -4.75
C ILE A 379 -12.71 5.31 -5.10
N PRO A 380 -12.95 6.51 -5.64
CA PRO A 380 -14.31 6.95 -6.00
C PRO A 380 -14.98 6.03 -7.02
N VAL A 381 -16.29 5.81 -6.87
CA VAL A 381 -17.09 5.06 -7.84
C VAL A 381 -17.01 5.72 -9.21
N SER A 382 -16.72 4.92 -10.23
CA SER A 382 -16.64 5.34 -11.62
C SER A 382 -17.98 5.88 -12.09
N LYS A 383 -17.98 7.02 -12.80
CA LYS A 383 -19.17 7.54 -13.49
C LYS A 383 -19.72 6.56 -14.55
N LYS A 384 -18.89 5.59 -14.97
CA LYS A 384 -19.24 4.53 -15.93
C LYS A 384 -19.47 3.18 -15.22
N ALA A 385 -19.64 3.18 -13.89
CA ALA A 385 -19.86 1.96 -13.14
C ALA A 385 -21.10 1.22 -13.66
N ARG A 386 -20.99 -0.10 -13.77
CA ARG A 386 -22.11 -0.94 -14.19
C ARG A 386 -23.11 -1.04 -13.05
N TYR A 387 -24.34 -0.57 -13.29
CA TYR A 387 -25.44 -0.76 -12.34
C TYR A 387 -25.84 -2.24 -12.27
N ILE A 388 -25.73 -2.84 -11.09
CA ILE A 388 -25.96 -4.27 -10.86
C ILE A 388 -27.45 -4.53 -10.62
N LYS A 389 -27.98 -5.48 -11.37
CA LYS A 389 -29.33 -6.04 -11.24
C LYS A 389 -29.20 -7.50 -10.82
N MET A 390 -30.05 -7.91 -9.89
CA MET A 390 -30.09 -9.27 -9.39
C MET A 390 -31.55 -9.70 -9.23
N SER A 391 -31.86 -10.89 -9.70
CA SER A 391 -33.15 -11.56 -9.47
C SER A 391 -32.89 -12.98 -9.00
N VAL A 392 -33.71 -13.46 -8.08
CA VAL A 392 -33.54 -14.77 -7.45
C VAL A 392 -34.80 -15.60 -7.66
N THR A 393 -34.61 -16.87 -8.00
CA THR A 393 -35.67 -17.89 -8.00
C THR A 393 -35.24 -19.01 -7.06
N MET A 394 -36.20 -19.58 -6.33
CA MET A 394 -35.92 -20.60 -5.31
C MET A 394 -36.84 -21.81 -5.47
N THR A 395 -36.35 -22.97 -5.09
CA THR A 395 -37.11 -24.21 -4.86
C THR A 395 -36.76 -24.77 -3.48
N SER A 396 -37.34 -25.90 -3.09
CA SER A 396 -37.01 -26.56 -1.82
C SER A 396 -35.56 -27.04 -1.73
N SER A 397 -34.87 -27.18 -2.86
CA SER A 397 -33.51 -27.72 -2.95
C SER A 397 -32.49 -26.81 -3.63
N ARG A 398 -32.91 -25.68 -4.22
CA ARG A 398 -31.99 -24.84 -5.00
C ARG A 398 -32.38 -23.36 -4.98
N ILE A 399 -31.38 -22.50 -4.92
CA ILE A 399 -31.45 -21.08 -5.24
C ILE A 399 -30.73 -20.85 -6.56
N THR A 400 -31.37 -20.12 -7.46
CA THR A 400 -30.80 -19.66 -8.73
C THR A 400 -30.83 -18.14 -8.76
N ILE A 401 -29.66 -17.55 -8.99
CA ILE A 401 -29.49 -16.13 -9.24
C ILE A 401 -29.37 -15.88 -10.73
N LYS A 402 -30.05 -14.84 -11.23
CA LYS A 402 -29.74 -14.19 -12.50
C LYS A 402 -29.26 -12.76 -12.22
N THR A 403 -28.12 -12.39 -12.79
CA THR A 403 -27.49 -11.09 -12.55
C THR A 403 -26.64 -10.63 -13.74
N ASN A 404 -26.34 -9.34 -13.82
CA ASN A 404 -25.37 -8.78 -14.77
C ASN A 404 -23.99 -8.50 -14.15
N LEU A 405 -23.71 -9.05 -12.95
CA LEU A 405 -22.36 -9.11 -12.39
C LEU A 405 -21.39 -9.75 -13.40
N PHE A 406 -20.11 -9.36 -13.30
CA PHE A 406 -19.07 -10.01 -14.09
C PHE A 406 -18.91 -11.47 -13.68
N ASN A 407 -18.44 -12.30 -14.62
CA ASN A 407 -18.07 -13.68 -14.33
C ASN A 407 -17.02 -13.75 -13.20
N ASP A 408 -17.00 -14.89 -12.52
CA ASP A 408 -16.09 -15.22 -11.43
C ASP A 408 -16.31 -14.41 -10.15
N ALA A 409 -17.44 -13.69 -10.08
CA ALA A 409 -17.91 -13.06 -8.85
C ALA A 409 -18.31 -14.15 -7.85
N LYS A 410 -17.59 -14.22 -6.73
CA LYS A 410 -17.91 -15.12 -5.62
C LYS A 410 -18.98 -14.50 -4.73
N LEU A 411 -20.11 -15.18 -4.64
CA LEU A 411 -21.22 -14.79 -3.79
C LEU A 411 -21.20 -15.66 -2.52
N PHE A 412 -21.75 -15.11 -1.44
CA PHE A 412 -21.97 -15.82 -0.20
C PHE A 412 -23.47 -15.80 0.12
N PHE A 413 -23.97 -16.92 0.63
CA PHE A 413 -25.37 -17.07 1.04
C PHE A 413 -25.45 -17.15 2.56
N SER A 414 -26.38 -16.38 3.14
CA SER A 414 -26.65 -16.42 4.58
C SER A 414 -28.15 -16.51 4.83
N SER A 415 -28.56 -17.41 5.71
CA SER A 415 -29.93 -17.51 6.21
C SER A 415 -29.92 -18.18 7.58
N ASP A 416 -30.80 -17.73 8.48
CA ASP A 416 -30.97 -18.35 9.80
C ASP A 416 -31.77 -19.65 9.73
N GLN A 417 -32.49 -19.88 8.62
CA GLN A 417 -33.52 -20.92 8.50
C GLN A 417 -33.21 -21.94 7.39
N ILE A 418 -32.47 -21.54 6.37
CA ILE A 418 -32.10 -22.39 5.23
C ILE A 418 -30.64 -22.82 5.37
N LYS A 419 -30.37 -24.11 5.19
CA LYS A 419 -28.99 -24.62 5.12
C LYS A 419 -28.54 -24.71 3.68
N ALA A 420 -27.42 -24.05 3.35
CA ALA A 420 -26.70 -24.34 2.12
C ALA A 420 -26.12 -25.77 2.20
N LEU A 421 -26.28 -26.54 1.13
CA LEU A 421 -25.67 -27.85 0.98
C LEU A 421 -24.29 -27.67 0.32
N TYR A 422 -23.34 -28.57 0.63
CA TYR A 422 -21.95 -28.53 0.16
C TYR A 422 -21.82 -27.98 -1.26
N SER A 423 -21.39 -26.74 -1.37
CA SER A 423 -21.05 -26.09 -2.64
C SER A 423 -19.84 -25.22 -2.36
N ASP A 424 -18.70 -25.64 -2.92
CA ASP A 424 -17.46 -24.90 -2.86
C ASP A 424 -17.51 -23.65 -3.78
N GLU A 425 -18.55 -23.50 -4.63
CA GLU A 425 -18.62 -22.45 -5.64
C GLU A 425 -20.03 -21.91 -5.86
N PHE A 426 -20.43 -20.95 -5.03
CA PHE A 426 -21.53 -20.02 -5.36
C PHE A 426 -20.99 -18.85 -6.19
N VAL A 427 -20.70 -19.11 -7.47
CA VAL A 427 -19.96 -18.21 -8.36
C VAL A 427 -20.78 -17.85 -9.59
N VAL A 428 -20.68 -16.60 -10.03
CA VAL A 428 -21.37 -16.13 -11.23
C VAL A 428 -20.67 -16.61 -12.50
N HIS A 429 -21.39 -17.35 -13.33
CA HIS A 429 -20.98 -17.74 -14.67
C HIS A 429 -22.06 -17.36 -15.68
N GLN A 430 -21.69 -16.54 -16.67
CA GLN A 430 -22.58 -16.07 -17.73
C GLN A 430 -23.89 -15.44 -17.20
N GLY A 431 -23.77 -14.66 -16.12
CA GLY A 431 -24.90 -13.97 -15.49
C GLY A 431 -25.82 -14.87 -14.66
N ARG A 432 -25.38 -16.09 -14.31
CA ARG A 432 -26.13 -17.02 -13.48
C ARG A 432 -25.24 -17.57 -12.36
N ALA A 433 -25.81 -17.81 -11.17
CA ALA A 433 -25.17 -18.56 -10.09
C ALA A 433 -26.21 -19.49 -9.45
N ASP A 434 -25.82 -20.72 -9.14
CA ASP A 434 -26.70 -21.72 -8.55
C ASP A 434 -26.13 -22.18 -7.21
N LEU A 435 -27.02 -22.37 -6.23
CA LEU A 435 -26.68 -22.88 -4.91
C LEU A 435 -27.67 -23.96 -4.52
N ASP A 436 -27.16 -25.14 -4.19
CA ASP A 436 -27.98 -26.20 -3.62
C ASP A 436 -28.23 -25.90 -2.13
N ILE A 437 -29.48 -26.03 -1.72
CA ILE A 437 -29.96 -25.71 -0.38
C ILE A 437 -30.86 -26.81 0.15
N ARG A 438 -31.17 -26.74 1.44
CA ARG A 438 -32.24 -27.52 2.07
C ARG A 438 -33.13 -26.58 2.87
N VAL A 439 -34.39 -26.47 2.44
CA VAL A 439 -35.44 -25.78 3.20
C VAL A 439 -36.15 -26.81 4.10
N PRO A 440 -36.15 -26.63 5.44
CA PRO A 440 -36.97 -27.42 6.34
C PRO A 440 -38.46 -27.43 5.95
N LEU A 441 -39.13 -28.58 6.10
CA LEU A 441 -40.52 -28.79 5.63
C LEU A 441 -41.54 -27.92 6.38
N GLU A 442 -41.22 -27.56 7.61
CA GLU A 442 -42.03 -26.75 8.51
C GLU A 442 -42.02 -25.24 8.18
N LEU A 443 -41.15 -24.79 7.27
CA LEU A 443 -41.03 -23.37 6.93
C LEU A 443 -41.91 -22.98 5.74
N SER A 444 -42.86 -22.08 5.99
CA SER A 444 -43.74 -21.51 4.97
C SER A 444 -43.30 -20.11 4.49
N LYS A 445 -42.38 -19.46 5.21
CA LYS A 445 -41.77 -18.17 4.82
C LYS A 445 -40.46 -17.96 5.56
N GLY A 446 -39.61 -17.08 5.05
CA GLY A 446 -38.35 -16.74 5.68
C GLY A 446 -37.56 -15.70 4.90
N ASN A 447 -36.39 -15.36 5.42
CA ASN A 447 -35.47 -14.38 4.82
C ASN A 447 -34.10 -14.99 4.57
N PHE A 448 -33.42 -14.47 3.56
CA PHE A 448 -32.04 -14.81 3.28
C PHE A 448 -31.32 -13.63 2.60
N LEU A 449 -30.00 -13.70 2.63
CA LEU A 449 -29.10 -12.68 2.11
C LEU A 449 -28.15 -13.30 1.09
N ILE A 450 -27.95 -12.58 -0.01
CA ILE A 450 -26.86 -12.82 -0.95
C ILE A 450 -25.83 -11.70 -0.78
N VAL A 451 -24.58 -12.08 -0.54
CA VAL A 451 -23.47 -11.14 -0.30
C VAL A 451 -22.45 -11.25 -1.41
N LEU A 452 -22.10 -10.13 -2.05
CA LEU A 452 -20.82 -10.01 -2.74
C LEU A 452 -19.75 -9.79 -1.67
N THR A 453 -18.92 -10.81 -1.46
CA THR A 453 -17.90 -10.84 -0.39
C THR A 453 -16.84 -9.75 -0.54
N TYR A 454 -15.96 -9.61 0.45
CA TYR A 454 -14.88 -8.61 0.40
C TYR A 454 -14.00 -8.76 -0.85
N PRO A 455 -13.43 -7.66 -1.39
CA PRO A 455 -12.53 -7.74 -2.54
C PRO A 455 -11.36 -8.70 -2.33
N SER A 456 -10.82 -8.77 -1.11
CA SER A 456 -9.70 -9.67 -0.76
C SER A 456 -10.01 -11.16 -0.92
N THR A 457 -11.29 -11.55 -0.96
CA THR A 457 -11.71 -12.95 -1.16
C THR A 457 -12.11 -13.26 -2.61
N GLN A 458 -12.18 -12.24 -3.48
CA GLN A 458 -12.53 -12.38 -4.89
C GLN A 458 -11.37 -12.86 -5.76
N THR A 459 -11.69 -13.29 -6.98
CA THR A 459 -10.68 -13.63 -7.98
C THR A 459 -10.08 -12.37 -8.60
N ARG A 460 -8.80 -12.45 -9.01
CA ARG A 460 -8.13 -11.36 -9.75
C ARG A 460 -8.86 -11.02 -11.06
N ALA A 461 -9.40 -12.02 -11.75
CA ALA A 461 -10.14 -11.85 -13.00
C ALA A 461 -11.42 -11.01 -12.80
N PHE A 462 -12.14 -11.23 -11.69
CA PHE A 462 -13.28 -10.41 -11.32
C PHE A 462 -12.86 -8.99 -10.96
N LEU A 463 -11.87 -8.82 -10.06
CA LEU A 463 -11.40 -7.51 -9.59
C LEU A 463 -10.83 -6.64 -10.72
N ALA A 464 -10.20 -7.24 -11.73
CA ALA A 464 -9.73 -6.50 -12.90
C ALA A 464 -10.87 -5.78 -13.67
N LYS A 465 -12.12 -6.25 -13.51
CA LYS A 465 -13.31 -5.68 -14.15
C LYS A 465 -14.15 -4.85 -13.17
N SER A 466 -14.38 -5.38 -11.97
CA SER A 466 -15.20 -4.72 -10.95
C SER A 466 -14.47 -3.60 -10.22
N GLY A 467 -13.14 -3.64 -10.21
CA GLY A 467 -12.33 -2.77 -9.39
C GLY A 467 -11.94 -3.40 -8.04
N ILE A 468 -10.76 -3.07 -7.54
CA ILE A 468 -10.23 -3.61 -6.27
C ILE A 468 -11.01 -3.16 -5.03
N GLN A 469 -11.85 -2.14 -5.17
CA GLN A 469 -12.83 -1.72 -4.16
C GLN A 469 -14.25 -1.64 -4.75
N TYR A 470 -14.49 -2.40 -5.82
CA TYR A 470 -15.77 -2.42 -6.55
C TYR A 470 -16.19 -1.06 -7.09
N GLU A 471 -15.24 -0.22 -7.48
CA GLU A 471 -15.52 1.12 -7.98
C GLU A 471 -16.10 1.13 -9.42
N ASN A 472 -16.03 0.02 -10.16
CA ASN A 472 -16.59 -0.10 -11.52
C ASN A 472 -17.96 -0.81 -11.58
N ILE A 473 -18.53 -1.15 -10.43
CA ILE A 473 -19.88 -1.70 -10.30
C ILE A 473 -20.63 -0.91 -9.24
N ASP A 474 -21.96 -0.78 -9.37
CA ASP A 474 -22.75 -0.02 -8.40
C ASP A 474 -24.18 -0.53 -8.24
N SER A 475 -24.77 -0.28 -7.08
CA SER A 475 -26.14 -0.68 -6.71
C SER A 475 -26.45 -0.10 -5.31
N PRO A 476 -27.72 0.15 -4.97
CA PRO A 476 -28.12 0.49 -3.59
C PRO A 476 -27.66 -0.54 -2.54
N ALA A 477 -27.40 -1.79 -2.96
CA ALA A 477 -26.91 -2.85 -2.09
C ALA A 477 -25.47 -2.65 -1.58
N PHE A 478 -24.67 -1.76 -2.19
CA PHE A 478 -23.26 -1.59 -1.82
C PHE A 478 -23.11 -0.79 -0.52
N LYS A 479 -22.45 -1.41 0.47
CA LYS A 479 -21.96 -0.75 1.68
C LYS A 479 -20.53 -0.31 1.46
N ARG A 480 -20.33 0.98 1.22
CA ARG A 480 -19.04 1.58 0.81
C ARG A 480 -18.35 2.35 1.94
N THR A 481 -19.13 2.79 2.91
CA THR A 481 -18.68 3.56 4.07
C THR A 481 -18.64 2.68 5.31
N GLY A 482 -17.54 2.70 6.06
CA GLY A 482 -17.43 1.96 7.32
C GLY A 482 -16.00 1.52 7.62
N LEU A 483 -15.88 0.68 8.65
CA LEU A 483 -14.61 0.10 9.09
C LEU A 483 -14.06 -0.94 8.09
N PHE A 484 -14.97 -1.60 7.37
CA PHE A 484 -14.69 -2.74 6.49
C PHE A 484 -14.62 -2.36 5.01
N SER A 485 -13.89 -3.19 4.25
CA SER A 485 -13.83 -3.13 2.78
C SER A 485 -15.23 -3.20 2.16
N PRO A 486 -15.43 -2.57 0.98
CA PRO A 486 -16.74 -2.53 0.35
C PRO A 486 -17.34 -3.92 0.13
N THR A 487 -18.62 -4.08 0.47
CA THR A 487 -19.42 -5.29 0.20
C THR A 487 -20.74 -4.90 -0.44
N ALA A 488 -21.45 -5.86 -1.01
CA ALA A 488 -22.84 -5.66 -1.42
C ALA A 488 -23.73 -6.73 -0.82
N GLU A 489 -24.88 -6.31 -0.31
CA GLU A 489 -25.84 -7.17 0.38
C GLU A 489 -27.23 -7.02 -0.26
N TRP A 490 -27.73 -8.09 -0.85
CA TRP A 490 -29.09 -8.16 -1.39
C TRP A 490 -29.96 -9.01 -0.48
N HIS A 491 -30.99 -8.38 0.09
CA HIS A 491 -31.94 -8.98 1.02
C HIS A 491 -33.16 -9.50 0.28
N PHE A 492 -33.53 -10.75 0.57
CA PHE A 492 -34.67 -11.41 -0.03
C PHE A 492 -35.55 -12.05 1.04
N SER A 493 -36.85 -12.04 0.79
CA SER A 493 -37.84 -12.82 1.52
C SER A 493 -38.45 -13.86 0.60
N TYR A 494 -38.87 -14.99 1.16
CA TYR A 494 -39.61 -16.01 0.44
C TYR A 494 -40.88 -16.42 1.18
N ALA A 495 -41.85 -16.90 0.42
CA ALA A 495 -43.04 -17.56 0.93
C ALA A 495 -43.36 -18.80 0.07
N VAL A 496 -43.87 -19.84 0.71
CA VAL A 496 -44.36 -21.07 0.07
C VAL A 496 -45.87 -21.00 0.00
N LEU A 497 -46.40 -20.79 -1.20
CA LEU A 497 -47.84 -20.69 -1.45
C LEU A 497 -48.25 -21.85 -2.37
N ALA A 498 -49.17 -22.68 -1.89
CA ALA A 498 -49.64 -23.87 -2.64
C ALA A 498 -48.51 -24.81 -3.14
N GLY A 499 -47.39 -24.88 -2.41
CA GLY A 499 -46.22 -25.69 -2.76
C GLY A 499 -45.23 -25.01 -3.71
N GLU A 500 -45.52 -23.79 -4.17
CA GLU A 500 -44.62 -22.97 -4.99
C GLU A 500 -43.89 -21.92 -4.14
N PHE A 501 -42.60 -21.74 -4.42
CA PHE A 501 -41.77 -20.73 -3.77
C PHE A 501 -41.87 -19.40 -4.53
N GLN A 502 -42.31 -18.36 -3.83
CA GLN A 502 -42.27 -16.99 -4.30
C GLN A 502 -41.17 -16.23 -3.56
N VAL A 503 -40.34 -15.49 -4.31
CA VAL A 503 -39.24 -14.70 -3.76
C VAL A 503 -39.49 -13.22 -4.04
N GLY A 504 -39.45 -12.40 -2.99
CA GLY A 504 -39.51 -10.94 -3.07
C GLY A 504 -38.15 -10.32 -2.70
N ALA A 505 -37.77 -9.26 -3.40
CA ALA A 505 -36.68 -8.40 -2.94
C ALA A 505 -37.20 -7.48 -1.84
N GLU A 506 -36.50 -7.39 -0.71
CA GLU A 506 -36.80 -6.36 0.28
C GLU A 506 -36.33 -5.01 -0.26
N SER A 507 -37.12 -3.95 -0.06
CA SER A 507 -36.70 -2.60 -0.43
C SER A 507 -35.50 -2.21 0.41
N ILE A 508 -34.33 -2.10 -0.23
CA ILE A 508 -33.12 -1.54 0.37
C ILE A 508 -33.45 -0.07 0.68
N THR A 509 -33.61 0.26 1.96
CA THR A 509 -33.85 1.64 2.43
C THR A 509 -32.55 2.37 2.65
#